data_AF-A0AA97BPW0-F1
#
_entry.id   AF-A0AA97BPW0-F1
#
_cell.length_a   1.000
_cell.length_b   1.000
_cell.length_c   1.000
_cell.angle_alpha   90.00
_cell.angle_beta   90.00
_cell.angle_gamma   90.00
#
_symmetry.space_group_name_H-M   'P 1'
#
loop_
_entity.id
_entity.type
_entity.pdbx_description
1 polymer ?
#
loop_
_entity_poly.entity_id
_entity_poly.type
_entity_poly.pdbx_seq_one_letter_code
_entity_poly.pdbx_strand_id
1 'polypeptide(L)'
;MSRAPQSEIQAISLFKQLGRKAVEARFNELSRLAQARLDESYRIHGTIPVGFTALNFMTNDERTERHQLLLAIQLCTDPQAEAHARIMDRRAAMKRGIHAVTVG
;
A
#
# COMPACT_ATOMS: atom_id res chain seq x y z
N MET A 1 25.72 -15.71 5.74
CA MET A 1 24.26 -15.65 5.56
C MET A 1 23.78 -14.42 6.32
N SER A 2 23.34 -13.37 5.64
CA SER A 2 22.86 -12.16 6.32
C SER A 2 21.50 -12.48 6.94
N ARG A 3 21.40 -12.45 8.27
CA ARG A 3 20.13 -12.66 8.98
C ARG A 3 19.23 -11.47 8.62
N ALA A 4 18.08 -11.72 8.01
CA ALA A 4 17.11 -10.66 7.74
C ALA A 4 16.85 -9.88 9.03
N PRO A 5 16.85 -8.54 9.00
CA PRO A 5 16.48 -7.71 10.14
C PRO A 5 15.17 -8.18 10.79
N GLN A 6 15.08 -8.10 12.12
CA GLN A 6 13.92 -8.60 12.88
C GLN A 6 12.60 -7.94 12.43
N SER A 7 12.65 -6.69 11.98
CA SER A 7 11.52 -5.95 11.41
C SER A 7 10.98 -6.59 10.12
N GLU A 8 11.84 -7.11 9.25
CA GLU A 8 11.44 -7.77 8.00
C GLU A 8 10.74 -9.09 8.28
N ILE A 9 11.26 -9.88 9.24
CA ILE A 9 10.65 -11.15 9.66
C ILE A 9 9.24 -10.90 10.20
N GLN A 10 9.07 -9.88 11.03
CA GLN A 10 7.76 -9.50 11.58
C GLN A 10 6.80 -9.03 10.47
N ALA A 11 7.27 -8.21 9.54
CA ALA A 11 6.46 -7.71 8.44
C ALA A 11 5.98 -8.84 7.50
N ILE A 12 6.86 -9.80 7.19
CA ILE A 12 6.49 -11.00 6.40
C ILE A 12 5.47 -11.85 7.15
N SER A 13 5.66 -12.05 8.46
CA SER A 13 4.71 -12.80 9.28
C SER A 13 3.33 -12.13 9.30
N LEU A 14 3.29 -10.81 9.50
CA LEU A 14 2.07 -10.00 9.47
C LEU A 14 1.34 -10.15 8.13
N PHE A 15 2.07 -10.05 7.01
CA PHE A 15 1.50 -10.20 5.67
C PHE A 15 0.88 -11.58 5.45
N LYS A 16 1.56 -12.64 5.90
CA LYS A 16 1.06 -14.02 5.80
C LYS A 16 -0.19 -14.26 6.65
N GLN A 17 -0.29 -13.62 7.81
CA GLN A 17 -1.43 -13.79 8.72
C GLN A 17 -2.66 -13.01 8.26
N LEU A 18 -2.51 -11.73 7.90
CA LEU A 18 -3.62 -10.87 7.53
C LEU A 18 -4.02 -11.00 6.06
N GLY A 19 -3.07 -11.35 5.20
CA GLY A 19 -3.23 -11.32 3.75
C GLY A 19 -3.17 -9.91 3.18
N ARG A 20 -2.87 -9.84 1.88
CA ARG A 20 -2.59 -8.60 1.16
C ARG A 20 -3.67 -7.53 1.32
N LYS A 21 -4.94 -7.86 1.05
CA LYS A 21 -6.04 -6.89 1.05
C LYS A 21 -6.21 -6.23 2.42
N ALA A 22 -6.06 -7.00 3.50
CA ALA A 22 -6.20 -6.47 4.85
C ALA A 22 -5.01 -5.56 5.21
N VAL A 23 -3.79 -5.94 4.83
CA VAL A 23 -2.58 -5.12 5.02
C VAL A 23 -2.71 -3.78 4.27
N GLU A 24 -3.09 -3.82 2.99
CA GLU A 24 -3.29 -2.62 2.17
C GLU A 24 -4.42 -1.74 2.73
N ALA A 25 -5.54 -2.34 3.12
CA ALA A 25 -6.66 -1.60 3.72
C ALA A 25 -6.25 -0.90 5.02
N ARG A 26 -5.52 -1.59 5.90
CA ARG A 26 -5.04 -1.02 7.16
C ARG A 26 -4.02 0.11 6.93
N PHE A 27 -3.09 -0.09 6.00
CA PHE A 27 -2.11 0.93 5.62
C PHE A 27 -2.79 2.20 5.07
N ASN A 28 -3.79 2.02 4.21
CA ASN A 28 -4.55 3.12 3.63
C ASN A 28 -5.39 3.84 4.69
N GLU A 29 -5.99 3.11 5.63
CA GLU A 29 -6.78 3.70 6.70
C GLU A 29 -5.93 4.57 7.63
N LEU A 30 -4.76 4.07 8.06
CA LEU A 30 -3.83 4.87 8.87
C LEU A 30 -3.38 6.14 8.14
N SER A 31 -3.07 6.01 6.84
CA SER A 31 -2.67 7.15 6.02
C SER A 31 -3.81 8.17 5.85
N ARG A 32 -5.05 7.69 5.69
CA ARG A 32 -6.25 8.53 5.59
C ARG A 32 -6.54 9.28 6.89
N LEU A 33 -6.45 8.61 8.03
CA LEU A 33 -6.64 9.24 9.35
C LEU A 33 -5.58 10.31 9.60
N ALA A 34 -4.31 10.04 9.26
CA ALA A 34 -3.24 11.01 9.38
C ALA A 34 -3.46 12.25 8.49
N GLN A 35 -3.93 12.03 7.25
CA GLN A 35 -4.28 13.12 6.35
C GLN A 35 -5.44 13.97 6.90
N ALA A 36 -6.50 13.33 7.40
CA ALA A 36 -7.64 14.04 7.98
C ALA A 36 -7.23 14.93 9.18
N ARG A 37 -6.29 14.47 10.01
CA ARG A 37 -5.76 15.27 11.13
C ARG A 37 -4.92 16.45 10.64
N LEU A 38 -4.14 16.28 9.57
CA LEU A 38 -3.40 17.36 8.93
C LEU A 38 -4.37 18.41 8.35
N ASP A 39 -5.40 17.96 7.64
CA ASP A 39 -6.40 18.84 7.03
C ASP A 39 -7.16 19.63 8.11
N GLU A 40 -7.51 18.99 9.21
CA GLU A 40 -8.15 19.64 10.36
C GLU A 40 -7.23 20.69 11.00
N SER A 41 -5.95 20.37 11.19
CA SER A 41 -4.96 21.34 11.67
C SER A 41 -4.84 22.54 10.74
N TYR A 42 -4.84 22.31 9.43
CA TYR A 42 -4.81 23.40 8.45
C TYR A 42 -6.09 24.25 8.53
N ARG A 43 -7.25 23.61 8.66
CA ARG A 43 -8.54 24.29 8.80
C ARG A 43 -8.59 25.18 10.04
N ILE A 44 -8.02 24.74 11.16
CA ILE A 44 -8.01 25.49 12.43
C ILE A 44 -6.99 26.63 12.39
N HIS A 45 -5.79 26.39 11.87
CA HIS A 45 -4.67 27.33 11.99
C HIS A 45 -4.43 28.19 10.73
N GLY A 46 -5.07 27.86 9.61
CA GLY A 46 -4.89 28.55 8.31
C GLY A 46 -3.53 28.30 7.66
N THR A 47 -2.65 27.52 8.29
CA THR A 47 -1.30 27.20 7.79
C THR A 47 -0.79 25.90 8.38
N ILE A 48 0.13 25.25 7.67
CA ILE A 48 0.91 24.11 8.16
C ILE A 48 2.38 24.53 8.22
N PRO A 49 3.08 24.32 9.36
CA PRO A 49 4.51 24.61 9.44
C PRO A 49 5.32 23.88 8.36
N VAL A 50 6.32 24.56 7.82
CA VAL A 50 7.22 23.97 6.80
C VAL A 50 7.88 22.71 7.37
N GLY A 51 7.85 21.62 6.60
CA GLY A 51 8.40 20.32 6.99
C GLY A 51 7.43 19.42 7.77
N PHE A 52 6.21 19.89 8.08
CA PHE A 52 5.17 19.03 8.62
C PHE A 52 4.44 18.29 7.50
N THR A 53 4.22 17.00 7.73
CA THR A 53 3.49 16.09 6.86
C THR A 53 2.41 15.38 7.68
N ALA A 54 1.52 14.63 7.03
CA ALA A 54 0.52 13.82 7.71
C ALA A 54 1.14 12.89 8.78
N LEU A 55 2.38 12.42 8.57
CA LEU A 55 3.09 11.54 9.53
C LEU A 55 3.38 12.23 10.87
N ASN A 56 3.48 13.56 10.88
CA ASN A 56 3.64 14.35 12.10
C ASN A 56 2.37 14.35 12.97
N PHE A 57 1.22 14.01 12.39
CA PHE A 57 -0.08 13.90 13.07
C PHE A 57 -0.44 12.46 13.46
N MET A 58 0.48 11.53 13.27
CA MET A 58 0.37 10.16 13.77
C MET A 58 0.97 10.04 15.17
N THR A 59 0.35 9.22 16.00
CA THR A 59 0.94 8.71 17.24
C THR A 59 2.16 7.82 16.91
N ASN A 60 3.00 7.56 17.92
CA ASN A 60 4.16 6.67 17.75
C ASN A 60 3.74 5.25 17.37
N ASP A 61 2.64 4.75 17.92
CA ASP A 61 2.12 3.41 17.63
C ASP A 61 1.61 3.33 16.19
N GLU A 62 0.82 4.30 15.74
CA GLU A 62 0.34 4.38 14.35
C GLU A 62 1.49 4.48 13.35
N ARG A 63 2.54 5.24 13.69
CA ARG A 63 3.73 5.39 12.84
C ARG A 63 4.50 4.08 12.74
N THR A 64 4.65 3.37 13.86
CA THR A 64 5.32 2.06 13.91
C THR A 64 4.53 1.02 13.12
N GLU A 65 3.21 0.96 13.33
CA GLU A 65 2.30 0.07 12.61
C GLU A 65 2.35 0.37 11.10
N ARG A 66 2.22 1.63 10.70
CA ARG A 66 2.31 2.04 9.29
C ARG A 66 3.64 1.63 8.67
N HIS A 67 4.76 1.78 9.40
CA HIS A 67 6.07 1.38 8.92
C HIS A 67 6.15 -0.14 8.69
N GLN A 68 5.65 -0.95 9.63
CA GLN A 68 5.61 -2.40 9.49
C GLN A 68 4.73 -2.84 8.32
N LEU A 69 3.56 -2.22 8.13
CA LEU A 69 2.66 -2.49 7.01
C LEU A 69 3.29 -2.11 5.66
N LEU A 70 3.98 -0.96 5.59
CA LEU A 70 4.70 -0.55 4.38
C LEU A 70 5.79 -1.56 4.02
N LEU A 71 6.57 -1.98 5.02
CA LEU A 71 7.62 -2.97 4.83
C LEU A 71 7.04 -4.30 4.36
N ALA A 72 5.92 -4.72 4.94
CA ALA A 72 5.21 -5.93 4.55
C ALA A 72 4.77 -5.90 3.08
N ILE A 73 4.19 -4.78 2.64
CA ILE A 73 3.80 -4.56 1.23
C ILE A 73 5.03 -4.62 0.32
N GLN A 74 6.10 -3.88 0.66
CA GLN A 74 7.30 -3.81 -0.17
C GLN A 74 8.02 -5.15 -0.32
N LEU A 75 8.07 -5.96 0.74
CA LEU A 75 8.75 -7.25 0.72
C LEU A 75 7.91 -8.37 0.08
N CYS A 76 6.58 -8.30 0.19
CA CYS A 76 5.70 -9.40 -0.21
C CYS A 76 4.92 -9.15 -1.51
N THR A 77 5.12 -8.01 -2.17
CA THR A 77 4.50 -7.70 -3.47
C THR A 77 5.57 -7.43 -4.52
N ASP A 78 5.31 -7.84 -5.76
CA ASP A 78 6.13 -7.51 -6.92
C ASP A 78 5.29 -6.65 -7.89
N PRO A 79 5.38 -5.32 -7.78
CA PRO A 79 4.58 -4.42 -8.62
C PRO A 79 4.83 -4.60 -10.12
N GLN A 80 6.04 -5.02 -10.51
CA GLN A 80 6.40 -5.19 -11.92
C GLN A 80 5.76 -6.46 -12.49
N ALA A 81 5.92 -7.60 -11.79
CA ALA A 81 5.28 -8.85 -12.20
C ALA A 81 3.75 -8.70 -12.27
N GLU A 82 3.16 -7.97 -11.34
CA GLU A 82 1.71 -7.71 -11.33
C GLU A 82 1.24 -6.77 -12.44
N ALA A 83 2.03 -5.72 -12.74
CA ALA A 83 1.73 -4.87 -13.89
C ALA A 83 1.81 -5.67 -15.19
N HIS A 84 2.81 -6.54 -15.32
CA HIS A 84 2.98 -7.42 -16.46
C HIS A 84 1.81 -8.42 -16.61
N ALA A 85 1.38 -9.08 -15.52
CA ALA A 85 0.22 -9.96 -15.52
C ALA A 85 -1.06 -9.23 -15.99
N ARG A 86 -1.30 -8.01 -15.46
CA ARG A 86 -2.44 -7.17 -15.89
C ARG A 86 -2.39 -6.78 -17.37
N ILE A 87 -1.21 -6.61 -17.96
CA ILE A 87 -1.07 -6.35 -19.40
C ILE A 87 -1.35 -7.62 -20.19
N MET A 88 -0.82 -8.77 -19.76
CA MET A 88 -1.03 -10.05 -20.43
C MET A 88 -2.50 -10.46 -20.42
N ASP A 89 -3.20 -10.28 -19.30
CA ASP A 89 -4.64 -10.55 -19.19
C ASP A 89 -5.46 -9.68 -20.15
N ARG A 90 -5.11 -8.39 -20.25
CA ARG A 90 -5.73 -7.47 -21.23
C ARG A 90 -5.50 -7.94 -22.66
N ARG A 91 -4.28 -8.34 -23.02
CA ARG A 91 -3.97 -8.88 -24.35
C ARG A 91 -4.75 -10.17 -24.65
N ALA A 92 -4.86 -11.07 -23.67
CA ALA A 92 -5.62 -12.30 -23.80
C ALA A 92 -7.14 -12.05 -23.94
N ALA A 93 -7.69 -11.05 -23.25
CA ALA A 93 -9.08 -10.62 -23.39
C ALA A 93 -9.35 -10.03 -24.78
N MET A 94 -8.46 -9.17 -25.29
CA MET A 94 -8.56 -8.61 -26.64
C MET A 94 -8.52 -9.70 -27.72
N LYS A 95 -7.63 -10.69 -27.59
CA LYS A 95 -7.56 -11.81 -28.54
C LYS A 95 -8.86 -12.62 -28.58
N ARG A 96 -9.50 -12.86 -27.42
CA ARG A 96 -10.80 -13.55 -27.32
C ARG A 96 -11.94 -12.74 -27.94
N GLY A 97 -11.98 -11.43 -27.71
CA GLY A 97 -12.96 -10.54 -28.32
C GLY A 97 -12.85 -10.45 -29.84
N ILE A 98 -11.64 -10.39 -30.37
CA ILE A 98 -11.38 -10.39 -31.82
C ILE A 98 -11.76 -11.74 -32.43
N HIS A 99 -11.46 -12.86 -31.78
CA HIS A 99 -11.87 -14.17 -32.27
C HIS A 99 -13.39 -14.29 -32.36
N ALA A 100 -14.13 -13.88 -31.32
CA ALA A 100 -15.60 -13.92 -31.33
C ALA A 100 -16.26 -13.10 -32.46
N VAL A 101 -15.62 -12.01 -32.91
CA VAL A 101 -16.12 -11.16 -34.01
C VAL A 101 -15.74 -11.70 -35.39
N THR A 102 -14.69 -12.51 -35.50
CA THR A 102 -14.18 -12.99 -36.81
C THR A 102 -14.80 -14.33 -37.24
N VAL A 103 -15.40 -15.08 -36.31
CA VAL A 103 -16.08 -16.37 -36.60
C VAL A 103 -17.62 -16.26 -36.60
N GLY A 104 -18.15 -15.04 -36.51
CA GLY A 104 -19.59 -14.74 -36.57
C GLY A 104 -20.03 -14.32 -37.96
#